data_AF-A0A7C5Y173-F1
#
_entry.id   AF-A0A7C5Y173-F1
#
_cell.length_a   1.000
_cell.length_b   1.000
_cell.length_c   1.000
_cell.angle_alpha   90.00
_cell.angle_beta   90.00
_cell.angle_gamma   90.00
#
_symmetry.space_group_name_H-M   'P 1'
#
loop_
_entity.id
_entity.type
_entity.pdbx_description
1 polymer ?
#
loop_
_entity_poly.entity_id
_entity_poly.type
_entity_poly.pdbx_seq_one_letter_code
_entity_poly.pdbx_strand_id
1 'polypeptide(L)' 'GVPCDQTQPYFMDVDPTHPFYKHIQKLKETGITRGCRQDPPMFCPDSYVTRDAMAVFLYRAFGP' A
#
# COMPACT_ATOMS: atom_id res chain seq x y z
N GLY A 1 -6.97 16.74 -8.11
CA GLY A 1 -6.45 15.71 -7.19
C GLY A 1 -7.50 15.48 -6.13
N VAL A 2 -7.89 14.23 -5.88
CA VAL A 2 -8.91 13.92 -4.88
C VAL A 2 -8.38 14.25 -3.48
N PRO A 3 -9.13 14.98 -2.63
CA PRO A 3 -8.71 15.28 -1.25
C PRO A 3 -8.53 13.99 -0.45
N CYS A 4 -7.36 13.81 0.16
CA CYS A 4 -6.97 12.58 0.86
C CYS A 4 -7.76 12.29 2.16
N ASP A 5 -8.59 13.23 2.61
CA ASP A 5 -9.38 13.16 3.86
C ASP A 5 -10.68 12.34 3.72
N GLN A 6 -11.09 12.01 2.48
CA GLN A 6 -12.39 11.36 2.22
C GLN A 6 -12.30 10.11 1.33
N THR A 7 -11.11 9.53 1.18
CA THR A 7 -10.95 8.31 0.38
C THR A 7 -11.12 7.08 1.27
N GLN A 8 -12.01 6.18 0.87
CA GLN A 8 -12.18 4.87 1.52
C GLN A 8 -10.81 4.15 1.55
N PRO A 9 -10.37 3.62 2.71
CA PRO A 9 -9.12 2.87 2.79
C PRO A 9 -9.12 1.69 1.83
N TYR A 10 -8.05 1.53 1.04
CA TYR A 10 -7.88 0.32 0.22
C TYR A 10 -7.57 -0.91 1.07
N PHE A 11 -6.99 -0.69 2.25
CA PHE A 11 -6.61 -1.72 3.21
C PHE A 11 -7.35 -1.47 4.52
N MET A 12 -7.94 -2.52 5.08
CA MET A 12 -8.80 -2.42 6.26
C MET A 12 -8.03 -2.22 7.57
N ASP A 13 -6.73 -2.45 7.55
CA ASP A 13 -5.82 -2.40 8.68
C ASP A 13 -4.92 -1.16 8.68
N VAL A 14 -5.25 -0.15 7.86
CA VAL A 14 -4.53 1.14 7.83
C VAL A 14 -5.54 2.27 8.06
N ASP A 15 -5.54 2.79 9.28
CA ASP A 15 -6.39 3.92 9.67
C ASP A 15 -6.00 5.20 8.89
N PRO A 16 -6.96 6.06 8.49
CA PRO A 16 -6.66 7.35 7.85
C PRO A 16 -5.71 8.27 8.63
N THR A 17 -5.65 8.15 9.96
CA THR A 17 -4.72 8.89 10.82
C THR A 17 -3.31 8.30 10.86
N HIS A 18 -3.08 7.12 10.27
CA HIS A 18 -1.76 6.51 10.19
C HIS A 18 -0.78 7.45 9.49
N PRO A 19 0.43 7.71 10.04
CA PRO A 19 1.36 8.70 9.49
C PRO A 19 1.71 8.48 8.01
N PHE A 20 1.68 7.22 7.57
CA PHE A 20 1.99 6.83 6.19
C PHE A 20 0.76 6.51 5.34
N TYR A 21 -0.47 6.77 5.83
CA TYR A 21 -1.73 6.43 5.15
C TYR A 21 -1.72 6.84 3.66
N LYS A 22 -1.40 8.11 3.38
CA LYS A 22 -1.39 8.65 2.01
C LYS A 22 -0.38 7.94 1.10
N HIS A 23 0.78 7.59 1.62
CA HIS A 23 1.81 6.88 0.87
C HIS A 23 1.38 5.44 0.57
N ILE A 24 0.81 4.75 1.56
CA ILE A 24 0.30 3.38 1.42
C ILE A 24 -0.83 3.32 0.38
N GLN A 25 -1.79 4.25 0.47
CA GLN A 25 -2.86 4.39 -0.52
C GLN A 25 -2.27 4.60 -1.91
N LYS A 26 -1.27 5.48 -2.04
CA LYS A 26 -0.63 5.74 -3.33
C LYS A 26 0.05 4.50 -3.92
N LEU A 27 0.72 3.70 -3.10
CA LEU A 27 1.34 2.44 -3.55
C LEU A 27 0.31 1.44 -4.09
N LYS A 28 -0.92 1.43 -3.56
CA LYS A 28 -2.01 0.59 -4.08
C LYS A 28 -2.57 1.16 -5.38
N GLU A 29 -2.82 2.47 -5.44
CA GLU A 29 -3.30 3.15 -6.65
C GLU A 29 -2.38 2.93 -7.85
N THR A 30 -1.06 3.02 -7.63
CA THR A 30 -0.06 2.81 -8.68
C THR A 30 0.27 1.34 -8.91
N GLY A 31 -0.38 0.42 -8.20
CA GLY A 31 -0.19 -1.01 -8.35
C GLY A 31 1.15 -1.54 -7.84
N ILE A 32 1.96 -0.73 -7.16
CA ILE A 32 3.27 -1.13 -6.60
C ILE A 32 3.07 -2.21 -5.53
N THR A 33 2.17 -1.97 -4.59
CA THR A 33 1.82 -2.95 -3.55
C THR A 33 0.43 -3.54 -3.79
N ARG A 34 0.29 -4.82 -3.44
CA ARG A 34 -1.02 -5.48 -3.36
C ARG A 34 -1.48 -5.67 -1.90
N GLY A 35 -0.63 -5.37 -0.92
CA GLY A 35 -0.84 -5.73 0.48
C GLY A 35 -0.41 -7.17 0.80
N CYS A 36 -0.47 -7.53 2.08
CA CYS A 36 -0.13 -8.85 2.61
C CYS A 36 -1.26 -9.88 2.43
N ARG A 37 -2.50 -9.42 2.28
CA ARG A 37 -3.70 -10.25 2.05
C ARG A 37 -4.65 -9.53 1.11
N GLN A 38 -5.38 -10.28 0.28
CA GLN A 38 -6.36 -9.71 -0.66
C GLN A 38 -7.81 -9.75 -0.16
N ASP A 39 -8.16 -10.74 0.66
CA ASP A 39 -9.52 -10.92 1.15
C ASP A 39 -9.52 -11.32 2.65
N PRO A 40 -9.88 -10.40 3.56
CA PRO A 40 -10.04 -8.96 3.31
C PRO A 40 -8.70 -8.30 2.92
N PRO A 41 -8.74 -7.15 2.22
CA PRO A 41 -7.51 -6.46 1.82
C PRO A 41 -6.79 -5.88 3.04
N MET A 42 -5.55 -6.30 3.24
CA MET A 42 -4.68 -5.87 4.36
C MET A 42 -3.31 -5.43 3.86
N PHE A 43 -2.74 -4.39 4.46
CA PHE A 43 -1.39 -3.91 4.18
C PHE A 43 -0.34 -4.55 5.09
N CYS A 44 -0.70 -4.84 6.34
CA CYS A 44 0.17 -5.28 7.43
C CYS A 44 1.32 -4.29 7.71
N PRO A 45 1.04 -3.09 8.23
CA PRO A 45 2.04 -2.00 8.34
C PRO A 45 3.26 -2.35 9.19
N ASP A 46 3.11 -3.23 10.19
CA ASP A 46 4.19 -3.64 11.09
C ASP A 46 4.96 -4.88 10.61
N SER A 47 4.57 -5.48 9.48
CA SER A 47 5.24 -6.65 8.93
C SER A 47 6.51 -6.27 8.17
N TYR A 48 7.57 -7.06 8.34
CA TYR A 48 8.82 -6.87 7.61
C TYR A 48 8.66 -7.16 6.11
N VAL A 49 9.32 -6.35 5.30
CA VAL A 49 9.45 -6.56 3.85
C VAL A 49 10.65 -7.49 3.60
N THR A 50 10.42 -8.61 2.91
CA THR A 50 11.51 -9.49 2.45
C THR A 50 12.23 -8.88 1.26
N ARG A 51 13.47 -9.34 0.98
CA ARG A 51 14.21 -8.89 -0.21
C ARG A 51 13.47 -9.19 -1.52
N ASP A 52 12.76 -10.30 -1.58
CA ASP A 52 11.98 -10.69 -2.76
C ASP A 52 10.77 -9.76 -2.96
N ALA A 53 10.07 -9.42 -1.88
CA ALA A 53 8.98 -8.44 -1.93
C ALA A 53 9.48 -7.05 -2.37
N MET A 54 10.63 -6.62 -1.84
CA MET A 54 11.27 -5.36 -2.24
C MET A 54 11.63 -5.37 -3.74
N ALA A 55 12.17 -6.48 -4.27
CA ALA A 55 12.46 -6.60 -5.70
C ALA A 55 11.21 -6.41 -6.57
N VAL A 56 10.08 -6.99 -6.14
CA VAL A 56 8.79 -6.82 -6.83
C VAL A 56 8.29 -5.36 -6.77
N PHE A 57 8.46 -4.67 -5.63
CA PHE A 57 8.08 -3.26 -5.53
C PHE A 57 8.91 -2.38 -6.46
N LEU A 58 10.23 -2.57 -6.48
CA LEU A 58 11.13 -1.82 -7.37
C LEU A 58 10.83 -2.09 -8.85
N TYR A 59 10.59 -3.35 -9.22
CA TYR A 59 10.21 -3.71 -10.59
C TYR A 59 8.89 -3.05 -11.02
N ARG A 60 7.87 -3.02 -10.15
CA ARG A 60 6.60 -2.35 -10.48
C ARG A 60 6.72 -0.82 -10.51
N ALA A 61 7.63 -0.25 -9.74
CA ALA A 61 7.83 1.20 -9.66
C ALA A 61 8.64 1.75 -10.83
N PHE A 62 9.65 1.01 -11.30
CA PHE A 62 10.65 1.50 -12.26
C PHE A 62 10.88 0.58 -13.45
N GLY A 63 10.22 -0.57 -13.49
CA GLY A 63 10.34 -1.52 -14.59
C GLY A 63 9.77 -0.96 -15.91
N PRO A 64 10.20 -1.55 -17.04
CA PRO A 64 9.77 -1.14 -18.38
C PRO A 64 8.27 -1.36 -18.62
#